data_AF-A0A527G1L3-F1
#
_entry.id   AF-A0A527G1L3-F1
#
_cell.length_a   1.000
_cell.length_b   1.000
_cell.length_c   1.000
_cell.angle_alpha   90.00
_cell.angle_beta   90.00
_cell.angle_gamma   90.00
#
_symmetry.space_group_name_H-M   'P 1'
#
loop_
_entity.id
_entity.type
_entity.pdbx_description
1 polymer ?
#
loop_
_entity_poly.entity_id
_entity_poly.type
_entity_poly.pdbx_seq_one_letter_code
_entity_poly.pdbx_strand_id
1 'polypeptide(L)'
;WTGLVVENTYVASQQFNKKATEGRAQAALGWTGKLTIAWGEVRYSLTDAAGKPVPLHGVKMLFRHPAYEKEDESVTLALGSGQEFAAQHMPKDGVWIVEIDA
;
A
#
# COMPACT_ATOMS: atom_id res chain seq x y z
N TRP A 1 -3.96 -27.54 -18.82
CA TRP A 1 -4.59 -26.22 -18.96
C TRP A 1 -6.07 -26.41 -18.70
N THR A 2 -6.59 -25.87 -17.60
CA THR A 2 -7.99 -25.38 -17.43
C THR A 2 -8.05 -24.71 -16.06
N GLY A 3 -8.30 -23.40 -16.06
CA GLY A 3 -8.56 -22.64 -14.85
C GLY A 3 -9.95 -22.93 -14.29
N LEU A 4 -10.02 -22.97 -12.97
CA LEU A 4 -11.25 -22.85 -12.20
C LEU A 4 -10.83 -22.23 -10.86
N VAL A 5 -11.09 -20.94 -10.65
CA VAL A 5 -10.99 -20.34 -9.32
C VAL A 5 -12.42 -20.09 -8.87
N VAL A 6 -12.77 -20.86 -7.84
CA VAL A 6 -14.09 -20.98 -7.24
C VAL A 6 -14.39 -19.74 -6.40
N GLU A 7 -15.59 -19.24 -6.62
CA GLU A 7 -16.31 -18.22 -5.88
C GLU A 7 -16.76 -18.81 -4.53
N ASN A 8 -16.18 -18.36 -3.41
CA ASN A 8 -16.90 -18.26 -2.13
C ASN A 8 -16.07 -17.45 -1.12
N THR A 9 -16.68 -16.43 -0.52
CA THR A 9 -16.85 -16.33 0.94
C THR A 9 -17.67 -15.09 1.24
N TYR A 10 -18.99 -15.31 1.24
CA TYR A 10 -19.98 -14.50 1.92
C TYR A 10 -19.64 -14.45 3.43
N VAL A 11 -20.06 -13.40 4.14
CA VAL A 11 -20.04 -13.21 5.62
C VAL A 11 -18.89 -12.40 6.28
N ALA A 12 -17.93 -11.81 5.54
CA ALA A 12 -17.02 -10.79 6.13
C ALA A 12 -17.42 -9.32 5.83
N SER A 13 -18.50 -9.09 5.09
CA SER A 13 -18.80 -7.80 4.44
C SER A 13 -19.46 -6.74 5.35
N GLN A 14 -20.05 -7.11 6.49
CA GLN A 14 -20.90 -6.16 7.23
C GLN A 14 -20.15 -5.23 8.20
N GLN A 15 -18.95 -5.61 8.68
CA GLN A 15 -18.09 -4.70 9.44
C GLN A 15 -17.11 -3.92 8.55
N PHE A 16 -16.93 -4.32 7.29
CA PHE A 16 -16.10 -3.61 6.30
C PHE A 16 -16.77 -2.32 5.78
N ASN A 17 -18.12 -2.29 5.75
CA ASN A 17 -18.88 -1.17 5.19
C ASN A 17 -18.68 0.16 5.93
N LYS A 18 -18.25 0.15 7.20
CA LYS A 18 -18.01 1.40 7.94
C LYS A 18 -16.62 2.00 7.63
N LYS A 19 -15.58 1.16 7.47
CA LYS A 19 -14.24 1.59 6.98
C LYS A 19 -14.24 1.99 5.51
N ALA A 20 -15.13 1.41 4.69
CA ALA A 20 -15.27 1.73 3.27
C ALA A 20 -15.87 3.13 2.98
N THR A 21 -16.43 3.82 3.98
CA THR A 21 -17.00 5.16 3.80
C THR A 21 -15.94 6.24 4.01
N GLU A 22 -15.02 6.06 4.95
CA GLU A 22 -13.85 6.93 5.12
C GLU A 22 -12.87 6.81 3.93
N GLY A 23 -12.64 5.58 3.45
CA GLY A 23 -11.84 5.36 2.23
C GLY A 23 -12.45 5.98 0.96
N ARG A 24 -13.78 6.13 0.89
CA ARG A 24 -14.46 6.78 -0.24
C ARG A 24 -14.34 8.31 -0.21
N ALA A 25 -14.26 8.93 0.96
CA ALA A 25 -13.98 10.36 1.07
C ALA A 25 -12.56 10.70 0.62
N GLN A 26 -11.58 9.83 0.88
CA GLN A 26 -10.21 9.97 0.35
C GLN A 26 -10.12 9.66 -1.15
N ALA A 27 -10.83 8.64 -1.65
CA ALA A 27 -10.92 8.36 -3.08
C ALA A 27 -11.58 9.51 -3.88
N ALA A 28 -12.45 10.30 -3.24
CA ALA A 28 -13.11 11.46 -3.85
C ALA A 28 -12.19 12.69 -4.01
N LEU A 29 -10.98 12.69 -3.45
CA LEU A 29 -9.99 13.79 -3.60
C LEU A 29 -9.13 13.65 -4.86
N GLY A 30 -9.23 12.52 -5.58
CA GLY A 30 -8.45 12.25 -6.79
C GLY A 30 -6.95 12.08 -6.53
N TRP A 31 -6.57 11.73 -5.30
CA TRP A 31 -5.19 11.48 -4.95
C TRP A 31 -4.67 10.20 -5.61
N THR A 32 -3.45 10.25 -6.14
CA THR A 32 -2.77 9.13 -6.81
C THR A 32 -1.51 8.79 -6.03
N GLY A 33 -1.47 7.59 -5.44
CA GLY A 33 -0.27 7.04 -4.81
C GLY A 33 0.60 6.32 -5.83
N LYS A 34 1.92 6.52 -5.77
CA LYS A 34 2.91 5.82 -6.59
C LYS A 34 3.89 5.09 -5.68
N LEU A 35 3.90 3.75 -5.78
CA LEU A 35 4.85 2.87 -5.12
C LEU A 35 5.90 2.40 -6.14
N THR A 36 7.18 2.53 -5.81
CA THR A 36 8.29 1.97 -6.61
C THR A 36 9.18 1.13 -5.71
N ILE A 37 9.46 -0.11 -6.11
CA ILE A 37 10.42 -0.99 -5.44
C ILE A 37 11.50 -1.32 -6.47
N ALA A 38 12.70 -0.77 -6.31
CA ALA A 38 13.79 -0.95 -7.27
C ALA A 38 15.14 -0.68 -6.60
N TRP A 39 16.17 -1.39 -7.06
CA TRP A 39 17.56 -1.19 -6.62
C TRP A 39 17.77 -1.28 -5.10
N GLY A 40 17.01 -2.14 -4.41
CA GLY A 40 17.09 -2.32 -2.97
C GLY A 40 16.41 -1.22 -2.14
N GLU A 41 15.62 -0.36 -2.78
CA GLU A 41 14.91 0.73 -2.14
C GLU A 41 13.41 0.66 -2.45
N VAL A 42 12.61 0.98 -1.44
CA VAL A 42 11.18 1.23 -1.59
C VAL A 42 10.95 2.73 -1.52
N ARG A 43 10.20 3.27 -2.49
CA ARG A 43 9.84 4.67 -2.58
C ARG A 43 8.34 4.85 -2.73
N TYR A 44 7.81 5.88 -2.10
CA TYR A 44 6.40 6.25 -2.16
C TYR A 44 6.22 7.76 -2.30
N SER A 45 5.30 8.14 -3.18
CA SER A 45 4.85 9.53 -3.32
C SER A 45 3.33 9.57 -3.46
N LEU A 46 2.71 10.61 -2.92
CA LEU A 46 1.29 10.89 -3.10
C LEU A 46 1.12 12.22 -3.85
N THR A 47 0.30 12.23 -4.90
CA THR A 47 -0.04 13.44 -5.65
C THR A 47 -1.54 13.68 -5.66
N ASP A 48 -1.96 14.94 -5.74
CA ASP A 48 -3.36 15.31 -5.90
C ASP A 48 -3.85 15.10 -7.34
N ALA A 49 -5.14 15.39 -7.59
CA ALA A 49 -5.74 15.28 -8.92
C ALA A 49 -5.10 16.21 -9.98
N ALA A 50 -4.39 17.26 -9.55
CA ALA A 50 -3.66 18.18 -10.41
C ALA A 50 -2.18 17.76 -10.59
N GLY A 51 -1.78 16.61 -10.04
CA GLY A 51 -0.41 16.11 -10.06
C GLY A 51 0.55 16.82 -9.10
N LYS A 52 0.03 17.64 -8.16
CA LYS A 52 0.86 18.30 -7.15
C LYS A 52 1.17 17.33 -6.01
N PRO A 53 2.41 17.30 -5.50
CA PRO A 53 2.74 16.52 -4.31
C PRO A 53 1.87 16.90 -3.11
N VAL A 54 1.36 15.88 -2.42
CA VAL A 54 0.60 16.05 -1.17
C VAL A 54 1.57 15.92 0.01
N PRO A 55 1.62 16.91 0.92
CA PRO A 55 2.47 16.82 2.10
C PRO A 55 1.96 15.72 3.04
N LEU A 56 2.81 14.74 3.32
CA LEU A 56 2.55 13.66 4.26
C LEU A 56 3.32 13.90 5.56
N HIS A 57 2.75 13.46 6.69
CA HIS A 57 3.42 13.57 8.00
C HIS A 57 4.39 12.41 8.27
N GLY A 58 4.18 11.29 7.60
CA GLY A 58 5.01 10.10 7.67
C GLY A 58 4.40 9.01 6.80
N VAL A 59 5.19 8.01 6.43
CA VAL A 59 4.68 6.87 5.67
C VAL A 59 5.20 5.58 6.29
N LYS A 60 4.27 4.69 6.62
CA LYS A 60 4.57 3.34 7.10
C LYS A 60 4.05 2.32 6.09
N MET A 61 4.87 1.31 5.84
CA MET A 61 4.55 0.20 4.95
C MET A 61 4.58 -1.11 5.73
N LEU A 62 3.64 -1.99 5.41
CA LEU A 62 3.60 -3.34 5.92
C LEU A 62 3.58 -4.30 4.74
N PHE A 63 4.62 -5.12 4.64
CA PHE A 63 4.77 -6.18 3.65
C PHE A 63 4.26 -7.47 4.28
N ARG A 64 3.20 -8.06 3.71
CA ARG A 64 2.63 -9.33 4.16
C ARG A 64 2.83 -10.41 3.12
N HIS A 65 3.35 -11.56 3.53
CA HIS A 65 3.45 -12.72 2.65
C HIS A 65 2.14 -13.55 2.70
N PRO A 66 1.44 -13.79 1.58
CA PRO A 66 0.11 -14.43 1.57
C PRO A 66 0.07 -15.83 2.20
N ALA A 67 1.19 -16.57 2.16
CA ALA A 67 1.27 -17.93 2.70
C ALA A 67 1.94 -18.01 4.08
N TYR A 68 2.58 -16.93 4.56
CA TYR A 68 3.41 -16.96 5.77
C TYR A 68 3.20 -15.67 6.58
N GLU A 69 2.13 -15.60 7.36
CA GLU A 69 1.82 -14.45 8.23
C GLU A 69 2.93 -14.11 9.24
N LYS A 70 3.83 -15.06 9.54
CA LYS A 70 4.97 -14.83 10.44
C LYS A 70 6.09 -14.00 9.82
N GLU A 71 6.02 -13.68 8.53
CA GLU A 71 7.01 -12.85 7.81
C GLU A 71 6.46 -11.45 7.48
N ASP A 72 5.50 -10.95 8.26
CA ASP A 72 5.04 -9.56 8.12
C ASP A 72 6.19 -8.59 8.46
N GLU A 73 6.65 -7.81 7.48
CA GLU A 73 7.75 -6.85 7.64
C GLU A 73 7.22 -5.41 7.64
N SER A 74 7.45 -4.68 8.74
CA SER A 74 7.08 -3.27 8.87
C SER A 74 8.25 -2.36 8.54
N VAL A 75 8.06 -1.43 7.62
CA VAL A 75 9.07 -0.46 7.17
C VAL A 75 8.53 0.95 7.33
N THR A 76 9.25 1.79 8.08
CA THR A 76 8.96 3.22 8.14
C THR A 76 9.83 3.93 7.11
N LEU A 77 9.20 4.66 6.19
CA LEU A 77 9.92 5.44 5.20
C LEU A 77 10.36 6.78 5.77
N ALA A 78 11.57 7.21 5.42
CA ALA A 78 12.07 8.54 5.74
C ALA A 78 11.77 9.50 4.58
N LEU A 79 11.59 10.78 4.87
CA LEU A 79 11.46 11.79 3.83
C LEU A 79 12.80 11.90 3.08
N GLY A 80 12.79 11.60 1.78
CA GLY A 80 13.94 11.69 0.88
C GLY A 80 14.08 13.07 0.26
N SER A 81 14.66 13.13 -0.94
CA SER A 81 14.74 14.38 -1.71
C SER A 81 13.35 14.77 -2.25
N GLY A 82 12.84 15.94 -1.85
CA GLY A 82 11.54 16.46 -2.30
C GLY A 82 10.38 16.04 -1.39
N GLN A 83 9.31 15.49 -1.97
CA GLN A 83 8.14 14.95 -1.25
C GLN A 83 7.98 13.42 -1.41
N GLU A 84 9.05 12.74 -1.80
CA GLU A 84 9.08 11.29 -1.90
C GLU A 84 9.65 10.69 -0.60
N PHE A 85 9.00 9.64 -0.12
CA PHE A 85 9.39 8.89 1.07
C PHE A 85 10.11 7.62 0.65
N ALA A 86 11.25 7.33 1.28
CA ALA A 86 12.13 6.23 0.88
C ALA A 86 12.70 5.46 2.09
N ALA A 87 12.96 4.17 1.89
CA ALA A 87 13.75 3.35 2.80
C ALA A 87 14.47 2.24 2.05
N GLN A 88 15.66 1.87 2.54
CA GLN A 88 16.34 0.67 2.09
C GLN A 88 15.61 -0.56 2.62
N HIS A 89 14.91 -1.23 1.72
CA HIS A 89 14.22 -2.46 2.00
C HIS A 89 14.01 -3.22 0.69
N MET A 90 14.26 -4.52 0.71
CA MET A 90 13.97 -5.39 -0.40
C MET A 90 13.33 -6.65 0.18
N PRO A 91 11.99 -6.80 0.04
CA PRO A 91 11.36 -8.04 0.44
C PRO A 91 11.94 -9.16 -0.42
N LYS A 92 11.98 -10.38 0.13
CA LYS A 92 12.46 -11.56 -0.60
C LYS A 92 11.63 -11.76 -1.88
N ASP A 93 12.22 -12.44 -2.86
CA ASP A 93 11.52 -12.79 -4.09
C ASP A 93 10.20 -13.52 -3.78
N GLY A 94 9.10 -13.04 -4.34
CA GLY A 94 7.78 -13.59 -4.08
C GLY A 94 6.64 -12.62 -4.34
N VAL A 95 5.42 -13.07 -4.06
CA VAL A 95 4.23 -12.24 -4.09
C VAL A 95 3.99 -11.69 -2.69
N TRP A 96 3.85 -10.38 -2.59
CA TRP A 96 3.64 -9.67 -1.33
C TRP A 96 2.42 -8.77 -1.45
N ILE A 97 1.69 -8.64 -0.34
CA ILE A 97 0.69 -7.59 -0.16
C ILE A 97 1.38 -6.44 0.55
N VAL A 98 1.28 -5.23 0.01
CA VAL A 98 1.84 -4.02 0.63
C VAL A 98 0.69 -3.15 1.11
N GLU A 99 0.59 -2.97 2.42
CA GLU A 99 -0.31 -1.99 3.04
C GLU A 99 0.49 -0.71 3.32
N ILE A 100 -0.06 0.46 2.96
CA ILE A 100 0.57 1.76 3.13
C ILE A 100 -0.32 2.62 4.01
N ASP A 101 0.26 3.20 5.05
CA ASP A 101 -0.36 4.16 5.97
C ASP A 101 0.37 5.50 5.83
N ALA A 102 -0.31 6.52 5.32
CA ALA A 102 0.24 7.79 4.85
C ALA A 102 -0.67 8.99 5.18
#